data_AF-A0A8R1U0Q5-F1
#
_entry.id   AF-A0A8R1U0Q5-F1
#
_cell.length_a   1.000
_cell.length_b   1.000
_cell.length_c   1.000
_cell.angle_alpha   90.00
_cell.angle_beta   90.00
_cell.angle_gamma   90.00
#
_symmetry.space_group_name_H-M   'P 1'
#
loop_
_entity.id
_entity.type
_entity.pdbx_description
1 polymer ?
#
loop_
_entity_poly.entity_id
_entity_poly.type
_entity_poly.pdbx_seq_one_letter_code
_entity_poly.pdbx_strand_id
1 'polypeptide(L)'
;AANTWIDEVDKLCIKILTNPRLRNFVSVNENGNALLRDIMYYLEYQMTVEEVNKELGIPLSEVTPECFNLAHQEKALEICRKFMKMDGFERIAGSEIPKIPEQIN
;
A
#
# COMPACT_ATOMS: atom_id res chain seq x y z
N ALA A 1 -9.99 -12.70 -10.07
CA ALA A 1 -10.41 -11.52 -9.28
C ALA A 1 -9.18 -10.64 -9.12
N ALA A 2 -8.96 -9.68 -10.03
CA ALA A 2 -7.67 -9.00 -10.14
C ALA A 2 -7.41 -7.98 -9.01
N ASN A 3 -8.46 -7.50 -8.33
CA ASN A 3 -8.33 -6.41 -7.35
C ASN A 3 -8.63 -6.81 -5.91
N THR A 4 -8.95 -8.09 -5.64
CA THR A 4 -9.38 -8.52 -4.29
C THR A 4 -8.30 -8.29 -3.24
N TRP A 5 -7.04 -8.51 -3.58
CA TRP A 5 -5.94 -8.30 -2.64
C TRP A 5 -5.71 -6.80 -2.37
N ILE A 6 -5.86 -5.92 -3.37
CA ILE A 6 -5.76 -4.46 -3.21
C ILE A 6 -6.84 -3.96 -2.25
N ASP A 7 -8.10 -4.42 -2.42
CA ASP A 7 -9.19 -4.09 -1.50
C ASP A 7 -8.89 -4.54 -0.05
N GLU A 8 -8.17 -5.64 0.12
CA GLU A 8 -7.72 -6.11 1.44
C GLU A 8 -6.59 -5.23 2.01
N VAL A 9 -5.66 -4.76 1.16
CA VAL A 9 -4.65 -3.76 1.55
C VAL A 9 -5.32 -2.48 2.01
N ASP A 10 -6.28 -1.96 1.25
CA ASP A 10 -7.01 -0.74 1.57
C ASP A 10 -7.70 -0.85 2.93
N LYS A 11 -8.42 -1.95 3.16
CA LYS A 11 -9.06 -2.23 4.45
C LYS A 11 -8.06 -2.29 5.59
N LEU A 12 -6.89 -2.90 5.39
CA LEU A 12 -5.85 -2.98 6.40
C LEU A 12 -5.26 -1.60 6.70
N CYS A 13 -4.95 -0.81 5.67
CA CYS A 13 -4.49 0.57 5.75
C CYS A 13 -5.47 1.45 6.54
N ILE A 14 -6.76 1.40 6.18
CA ILE A 14 -7.83 2.14 6.89
C ILE A 14 -7.90 1.68 8.36
N LYS A 15 -7.85 0.36 8.62
CA LYS A 15 -7.87 -0.20 9.97
C LYS A 15 -6.68 0.29 10.80
N ILE A 16 -5.47 0.39 10.25
CA ILE A 16 -4.30 0.93 10.94
C ILE A 16 -4.52 2.40 11.30
N LEU A 17 -4.93 3.24 10.34
CA LEU A 17 -5.07 4.68 10.58
C LEU A 17 -6.17 4.99 11.61
N THR A 18 -7.27 4.25 11.57
CA THR A 18 -8.43 4.44 12.44
C THR A 18 -8.30 3.78 13.82
N ASN A 19 -7.39 2.82 13.99
CA ASN A 19 -7.16 2.14 15.28
C ASN A 19 -5.89 2.67 15.98
N PRO A 20 -6.02 3.42 17.10
CA PRO A 20 -4.87 3.98 17.80
C PRO A 20 -3.85 2.94 18.28
N ARG A 21 -4.31 1.73 18.65
CA ARG A 21 -3.41 0.66 19.11
C ARG A 21 -2.53 0.16 17.95
N LEU A 22 -3.11 -0.04 16.77
CA LEU A 22 -2.37 -0.47 15.58
C LEU A 22 -1.46 0.65 15.08
N ARG A 23 -1.97 1.88 15.00
CA ARG A 23 -1.17 3.04 14.62
C ARG A 23 0.06 3.20 15.53
N ASN A 24 -0.12 3.08 16.84
CA ASN A 24 1.00 3.13 17.80
C ASN A 24 1.97 1.97 17.60
N PHE A 25 1.48 0.75 17.40
CA PHE A 25 2.33 -0.40 17.11
C PHE A 25 3.17 -0.21 15.84
N VAL A 26 2.56 0.26 14.76
CA VAL A 26 3.27 0.54 13.51
C VAL A 26 4.31 1.63 13.76
N SER A 27 3.94 2.74 14.42
CA SER A 27 4.82 3.88 14.69
C SER A 27 6.11 3.52 15.45
N VAL A 28 6.05 2.56 16.39
CA VAL A 28 7.22 2.14 17.19
C VAL A 28 8.09 1.08 16.51
N ASN A 29 7.64 0.51 15.38
CA ASN A 29 8.45 -0.41 14.59
C ASN A 29 9.49 0.36 13.76
N GLU A 30 10.50 -0.35 13.26
CA GLU A 30 11.53 0.27 12.43
C GLU A 30 10.91 0.85 11.15
N ASN A 31 11.24 2.11 10.84
CA ASN A 31 10.63 2.88 9.73
C ASN A 31 9.09 3.04 9.82
N GLY A 32 8.49 2.76 10.98
CA GLY A 32 7.06 2.78 11.21
C GLY A 32 6.36 4.10 10.88
N ASN A 33 6.99 5.21 11.27
CA ASN A 33 6.47 6.54 10.96
C ASN A 33 6.51 6.87 9.46
N ALA A 34 7.48 6.32 8.71
CA ALA A 34 7.51 6.45 7.26
C ALA A 34 6.35 5.66 6.63
N LEU A 35 6.13 4.42 7.07
CA LEU A 35 5.00 3.61 6.61
C LEU A 35 3.65 4.27 6.90
N LEU A 36 3.46 4.88 8.08
CA LEU A 36 2.22 5.61 8.36
C LEU A 36 1.98 6.77 7.38
N ARG A 37 3.03 7.49 6.99
CA ARG A 37 2.92 8.53 5.96
C ARG A 37 2.57 7.91 4.61
N ASP A 38 3.25 6.84 4.23
CA ASP A 38 3.00 6.15 2.96
C ASP A 38 1.55 5.64 2.87
N ILE A 39 0.99 5.11 3.97
CA ILE A 39 -0.41 4.69 4.06
C ILE A 39 -1.36 5.89 3.88
N MET A 40 -1.08 7.02 4.55
CA MET A 40 -1.90 8.23 4.38
C MET A 40 -1.87 8.70 2.92
N TYR A 41 -0.68 8.80 2.33
CA TYR A 41 -0.53 9.19 0.92
C TYR A 41 -1.24 8.21 -0.02
N TYR A 42 -1.10 6.91 0.21
CA TYR A 42 -1.75 5.87 -0.58
C TYR A 42 -3.28 5.91 -0.54
N LEU A 43 -3.87 6.24 0.62
CA LEU A 43 -5.32 6.35 0.77
C LEU A 43 -5.88 7.69 0.28
N GLU A 44 -5.12 8.79 0.36
CA GLU A 44 -5.52 10.12 -0.14
C GLU A 44 -5.37 10.26 -1.66
N TYR A 45 -4.87 9.22 -2.31
CA TYR A 45 -4.19 9.34 -3.58
C TYR A 45 -5.13 9.74 -4.75
N GLN A 46 -4.96 10.97 -5.26
CA GLN A 46 -5.27 11.36 -6.65
C GLN A 46 -3.95 11.42 -7.43
N MET A 47 -3.61 10.42 -8.28
CA MET A 47 -2.30 10.44 -8.98
C MET A 47 -2.25 11.60 -9.94
N THR A 48 -1.14 12.32 -9.93
CA THR A 48 -0.79 13.13 -11.08
C THR A 48 -0.17 12.23 -12.14
N VAL A 49 -0.24 12.68 -13.39
CA VAL A 49 0.38 11.99 -14.53
C VAL A 49 1.89 11.84 -14.31
N GLU A 50 2.53 12.82 -13.68
CA GLU A 50 3.95 12.82 -13.31
C GLU A 50 4.29 11.74 -12.27
N GLU A 51 3.42 11.51 -11.31
CA GLU A 51 3.63 10.46 -10.32
C GLU A 51 3.44 9.07 -10.94
N VAL A 52 2.47 8.89 -11.85
CA VAL A 52 2.32 7.64 -12.62
C VAL A 52 3.54 7.39 -13.49
N ASN A 53 4.03 8.43 -14.19
CA ASN A 53 5.27 8.39 -14.97
C ASN A 53 6.47 7.98 -14.11
N LYS A 54 6.60 8.55 -12.90
CA LYS A 54 7.69 8.23 -11.98
C LYS A 54 7.59 6.79 -11.43
N GLU A 55 6.38 6.36 -11.04
CA GLU A 55 6.14 5.04 -10.46
C GLU A 55 6.38 3.92 -11.48
N LEU A 56 5.88 4.09 -12.71
CA LEU A 56 5.97 3.07 -13.76
C LEU A 56 7.22 3.20 -14.65
N GLY A 57 7.94 4.32 -14.58
CA GLY A 57 9.11 4.57 -15.43
C GLY A 57 8.79 4.72 -16.93
N ILE A 58 7.54 5.01 -17.29
CA ILE A 58 7.09 5.19 -18.69
C ILE A 58 7.07 6.67 -19.07
N PRO A 59 7.32 7.07 -20.33
CA PRO A 59 7.20 8.47 -20.77
C PRO A 59 5.83 9.09 -20.43
N LEU A 60 5.78 10.39 -20.12
CA LEU A 60 4.52 11.11 -19.86
C LEU A 60 3.49 10.95 -21.00
N SER A 61 3.97 10.83 -22.24
CA SER A 61 3.14 10.61 -23.43
C SER A 61 2.49 9.22 -23.51
N GLU A 62 2.99 8.26 -22.73
CA GLU A 62 2.49 6.88 -22.67
C GLU A 62 1.63 6.62 -21.43
N VAL A 63 1.47 7.62 -20.55
CA VAL A 63 0.59 7.49 -19.38
C VAL A 63 -0.85 7.46 -19.83
N THR A 64 -1.46 6.28 -19.76
CA THR A 64 -2.89 6.07 -20.01
C THR A 64 -3.67 5.99 -18.69
N PRO A 65 -5.01 6.10 -18.70
CA PRO A 65 -5.81 5.86 -17.49
C PRO A 65 -5.55 4.49 -16.84
N GLU A 66 -5.23 3.46 -17.62
CA GLU A 66 -4.88 2.13 -17.10
C GLU A 66 -3.58 2.14 -16.29
N CYS A 67 -2.63 3.02 -16.63
CA CYS A 67 -1.38 3.19 -15.89
C CYS A 67 -1.62 3.64 -14.45
N PHE A 68 -2.71 4.36 -14.16
CA PHE A 68 -3.05 4.75 -12.79
C PHE A 68 -3.36 3.53 -11.92
N ASN A 69 -4.07 2.54 -12.48
CA ASN A 69 -4.36 1.29 -11.77
C ASN A 69 -3.09 0.49 -11.51
N LEU A 70 -2.19 0.41 -12.49
CA LEU A 70 -0.89 -0.27 -12.32
C LEU A 70 -0.03 0.43 -11.26
N ALA A 71 0.05 1.76 -11.30
CA ALA A 71 0.81 2.51 -10.32
C ALA A 71 0.23 2.39 -8.90
N HIS A 72 -1.10 2.34 -8.79
CA HIS A 72 -1.77 2.08 -7.52
C HIS A 72 -1.46 0.65 -7.01
N GLN A 73 -1.45 -0.34 -7.91
CA GLN A 73 -1.09 -1.72 -7.60
C GLN A 73 0.35 -1.85 -7.08
N GLU A 74 1.31 -1.15 -7.71
CA GLU A 74 2.71 -1.11 -7.24
C GLU A 74 2.83 -0.50 -5.83
N LYS A 75 2.05 0.55 -5.54
CA LYS A 75 2.02 1.14 -4.18
C LYS A 75 1.39 0.20 -3.15
N ALA A 76 0.30 -0.47 -3.49
CA ALA A 76 -0.31 -1.48 -2.63
C ALA A 76 0.66 -2.61 -2.33
N LEU A 77 1.43 -3.04 -3.33
CA LEU A 77 2.49 -4.04 -3.21
C LEU A 77 3.61 -3.56 -2.27
N GLU A 78 4.07 -2.33 -2.43
CA GLU A 78 5.11 -1.74 -1.59
C GLU A 78 4.67 -1.69 -0.12
N ILE A 79 3.44 -1.25 0.14
CA ILE A 79 2.85 -1.20 1.48
C ILE A 79 2.76 -2.61 2.09
N CYS A 80 2.28 -3.59 1.33
CA CYS A 80 2.24 -4.98 1.79
C CYS A 80 3.62 -5.52 2.16
N ARG A 81 4.63 -5.26 1.32
CA ARG A 81 6.01 -5.65 1.62
C ARG A 81 6.55 -4.99 2.88
N LYS A 82 6.14 -3.75 3.17
CA LYS A 82 6.49 -3.08 4.45
C LYS A 82 5.80 -3.75 5.63
N PHE A 83 4.53 -4.16 5.52
CA PHE A 83 3.85 -4.94 6.57
C PHE A 83 4.52 -6.30 6.81
N MET A 84 4.91 -7.02 5.76
CA MET A 84 5.55 -8.34 5.88
C MET A 84 6.89 -8.30 6.62
N LYS A 85 7.56 -7.14 6.64
CA LYS A 85 8.82 -6.92 7.38
C LYS A 85 8.59 -6.56 8.85
N MET A 86 7.34 -6.32 9.29
CA MET A 86 7.03 -5.91 10.66
C MET A 86 6.75 -7.12 11.56
N ASP A 87 7.72 -7.46 12.40
CA ASP A 87 7.59 -8.55 13.36
C ASP A 87 6.39 -8.38 14.29
N GLY A 88 5.52 -9.40 14.32
CA GLY A 88 4.33 -9.44 15.18
C GLY A 88 3.14 -8.61 14.69
N PHE A 89 3.20 -8.06 13.48
CA PHE A 89 2.12 -7.25 12.89
C PHE A 89 0.80 -8.02 12.80
N GLU A 90 0.80 -9.24 12.23
CA GLU A 90 -0.42 -10.07 12.12
C GLU A 90 -1.04 -10.36 13.49
N ARG A 91 -0.19 -10.65 14.49
CA ARG A 91 -0.61 -10.91 15.87
C ARG A 91 -1.32 -9.71 16.50
N ILE A 92 -0.81 -8.50 16.30
CA ILE A 92 -1.43 -7.30 16.88
C ILE A 92 -2.66 -6.86 16.07
N ALA A 93 -2.63 -7.04 14.75
CA ALA A 93 -3.73 -6.71 13.85
C ALA A 93 -4.92 -7.67 14.04
N GLY A 94 -4.66 -8.90 14.48
CA GLY A 94 -5.67 -9.97 14.54
C GLY A 94 -6.17 -10.36 13.14
N SER A 95 -5.32 -10.20 12.13
CA SER A 95 -5.60 -10.50 10.73
C SER A 95 -4.30 -10.79 9.99
N GLU A 96 -4.35 -11.71 9.03
CA GLU A 96 -3.23 -11.98 8.13
C GLU A 96 -2.93 -10.78 7.23
N ILE A 97 -1.69 -10.64 6.79
CA ILE A 97 -1.32 -9.69 5.73
C ILE A 97 -1.92 -10.21 4.41
N PRO A 98 -2.52 -9.32 3.57
CA PRO A 98 -3.10 -9.73 2.30
C PRO A 98 -2.12 -10.53 1.43
N LYS A 99 -2.61 -11.63 0.83
CA LYS A 99 -1.78 -12.50 -0.01
C LYS A 99 -1.60 -11.86 -1.38
N ILE A 100 -0.36 -11.46 -1.65
CA ILE A 100 0.04 -10.92 -2.95
C ILE A 100 -0.01 -12.05 -4.00
N PRO A 101 -0.68 -11.87 -5.16
CA PRO A 101 -0.63 -12.84 -6.25
C PRO A 101 0.79 -13.09 -6.74
N GLU A 102 1.15 -14.34 -7.04
CA GLU A 102 2.49 -14.69 -7.56
C GLU A 102 2.81 -14.02 -8.91
N GLN A 103 1.77 -13.70 -9.68
CA GLN A 103 1.87 -12.95 -10.93
C GLN A 103 1.12 -11.63 -10.77
N ILE A 104 1.89 -10.58 -10.52
CA ILE A 104 1.49 -9.20 -10.77
C ILE A 104 1.90 -8.94 -12.22
N ASN A 105 0.90 -8.92 -13.12
CA ASN A 105 1.09 -8.57 -14.53
C ASN A 105 1.42 -7.09 -14.69
#